data_AF-A0A520DIL9-F1
#
_entry.id   AF-A0A520DIL9-F1
#
_cell.length_a   1.000
_cell.length_b   1.000
_cell.length_c   1.000
_cell.angle_alpha   90.00
_cell.angle_beta   90.00
_cell.angle_gamma   90.00
#
_symmetry.space_group_name_H-M   'P 1'
#
loop_
_entity.id
_entity.type
_entity.pdbx_description
1 polymer ?
#
loop_
_entity_poly.entity_id
_entity_poly.type
_entity_poly.pdbx_seq_one_letter_code
_entity_poly.pdbx_strand_id
1 'polypeptide(L)'
;LVFNYFPAKIFMGDTGSLIIGLVCVILAIKFIELNKLGAKPQPNFYSAPAIAVAVLIIPIFDSLRIFFIRLIHKKSPFKGDRNHVHHRLQRLGFTANQIVLFLASFNLVMVVIALSLQHWGNFTLITIIISICVVFNTLITFRIGKNRNPTYKLTDVIFNDTFRPIAE
;
A
#
# COMPACT_ATOMS: atom_id res chain seq x y z
N LEU A 1 -19.60 -2.65 6.82
CA LEU A 1 -18.68 -3.07 7.91
C LEU A 1 -19.38 -3.77 9.08
N VAL A 2 -20.66 -3.51 9.41
CA VAL A 2 -21.36 -4.07 10.59
C VAL A 2 -21.15 -5.59 10.81
N PHE A 3 -21.16 -6.40 9.75
CA PHE A 3 -20.99 -7.86 9.84
C PHE A 3 -19.56 -8.37 9.59
N ASN A 4 -18.64 -7.50 9.18
CA ASN A 4 -17.25 -7.86 8.82
C ASN A 4 -16.20 -7.16 9.70
N TYR A 5 -16.59 -6.15 10.49
CA TYR A 5 -15.76 -5.58 11.53
C TYR A 5 -15.47 -6.64 12.60
N PHE A 6 -14.27 -6.61 13.18
CA PHE A 6 -13.81 -7.66 14.07
C PHE A 6 -14.69 -7.76 15.34
N PRO A 7 -15.14 -8.96 15.74
CA PRO A 7 -14.96 -10.27 15.08
C PRO A 7 -15.88 -10.47 13.86
N ALA A 8 -15.30 -10.89 12.73
CA ALA A 8 -16.03 -11.01 11.47
C ALA A 8 -17.05 -12.16 11.50
N LYS A 9 -18.30 -11.86 11.15
CA LYS A 9 -19.40 -12.84 11.00
C LYS A 9 -19.57 -13.32 9.56
N ILE A 10 -19.20 -12.47 8.60
CA ILE A 10 -19.28 -12.74 7.17
C ILE A 10 -17.95 -12.32 6.54
N PHE A 11 -17.39 -13.16 5.67
CA PHE A 11 -16.21 -12.83 4.87
C PHE A 11 -16.61 -12.35 3.49
N MET A 12 -15.85 -11.40 2.96
CA MET A 12 -16.11 -10.78 1.66
C MET A 12 -15.86 -11.75 0.48
N GLY A 13 -14.94 -12.69 0.65
CA GLY A 13 -14.53 -13.63 -0.39
C GLY A 13 -13.86 -12.95 -1.59
N ASP A 14 -13.48 -13.77 -2.57
CA ASP A 14 -12.84 -13.29 -3.81
C ASP A 14 -13.84 -12.53 -4.71
N THR A 15 -15.09 -12.98 -4.75
CA THR A 15 -16.15 -12.31 -5.51
C THR A 15 -16.33 -10.86 -5.06
N GLY A 16 -16.42 -10.62 -3.75
CA GLY A 16 -16.54 -9.27 -3.23
C GLY A 16 -15.30 -8.43 -3.52
N SER A 17 -14.09 -8.97 -3.27
CA SER A 17 -12.83 -8.22 -3.38
C SER A 17 -12.54 -7.79 -4.80
N LEU A 18 -12.79 -8.66 -5.78
CA LEU A 18 -12.60 -8.37 -7.20
C LEU A 18 -13.62 -7.33 -7.72
N ILE A 19 -14.89 -7.42 -7.32
CA ILE A 19 -15.90 -6.42 -7.70
C ILE A 19 -15.56 -5.05 -7.14
N ILE A 20 -15.19 -4.96 -5.85
CA ILE A 20 -14.78 -3.66 -5.26
C ILE A 20 -13.54 -3.11 -5.95
N GLY A 21 -12.53 -3.96 -6.23
CA GLY A 21 -11.35 -3.54 -6.97
C GLY A 21 -11.69 -2.97 -8.36
N LEU A 22 -12.56 -3.66 -9.10
CA LEU A 22 -13.02 -3.21 -10.42
C LEU A 22 -13.73 -1.84 -10.34
N VAL A 23 -14.68 -1.69 -9.42
CA VAL A 23 -15.41 -0.43 -9.22
C VAL A 23 -14.45 0.70 -8.84
N CYS A 24 -13.50 0.46 -7.94
CA CYS A 24 -12.49 1.44 -7.55
C CYS A 24 -11.64 1.93 -8.73
N VAL A 25 -11.20 1.03 -9.61
CA VAL A 25 -10.41 1.40 -10.80
C VAL A 25 -11.25 2.20 -11.79
N ILE A 26 -12.49 1.80 -12.06
CA ILE A 26 -13.40 2.56 -12.94
C ILE A 26 -13.61 3.98 -12.41
N LEU A 27 -13.87 4.11 -11.10
CA LEU A 27 -14.05 5.42 -10.47
C LEU A 27 -12.77 6.27 -10.47
N ALA A 28 -11.61 5.65 -10.27
CA ALA A 28 -10.32 6.34 -10.35
C ALA A 28 -10.05 6.89 -11.75
N ILE A 29 -10.28 6.09 -12.81
CA ILE A 29 -10.14 6.54 -14.20
C ILE A 29 -11.12 7.68 -14.50
N LYS A 30 -12.40 7.52 -14.12
CA LYS A 30 -13.41 8.56 -14.30
C LYS A 30 -13.03 9.86 -13.59
N PHE A 31 -12.49 9.77 -12.37
CA PHE A 31 -12.00 10.93 -11.63
C PHE A 31 -10.85 11.64 -12.36
N ILE A 32 -9.89 10.89 -12.91
CA ILE A 32 -8.79 11.46 -13.70
C ILE A 32 -9.31 12.14 -14.97
N GLU A 33 -10.24 11.51 -15.68
CA GLU A 33 -10.85 12.04 -16.90
C GLU A 33 -11.60 13.36 -16.67
N LEU A 34 -12.37 13.45 -15.58
CA LEU A 34 -13.11 14.67 -15.22
C LEU A 34 -12.20 15.85 -14.83
N ASN A 35 -10.96 15.58 -14.45
CA ASN A 35 -10.00 16.57 -13.96
C ASN A 35 -8.80 16.74 -14.90
N LYS A 36 -8.98 16.51 -16.20
CA LYS A 36 -7.95 16.74 -17.23
C LYS A 36 -7.57 18.21 -17.32
N LEU A 37 -6.30 18.45 -17.66
CA LEU A 37 -5.76 19.78 -17.97
C LEU A 37 -6.63 20.45 -19.05
N GLY A 38 -7.22 21.60 -18.74
CA GLY A 38 -8.13 22.34 -19.62
C GLY A 38 -9.62 22.16 -19.29
N ALA A 39 -9.99 21.15 -18.51
CA ALA A 39 -11.28 21.15 -17.83
C ALA A 39 -11.26 22.21 -16.71
N LYS A 40 -12.40 22.85 -16.45
CA LYS A 40 -12.62 23.71 -15.27
C LYS A 40 -13.50 22.97 -14.24
N PRO A 41 -13.04 21.85 -13.66
CA PRO A 41 -13.83 21.12 -12.68
C PRO A 41 -14.05 21.99 -11.43
N GLN A 42 -15.27 22.03 -10.89
CA GLN A 42 -15.52 22.58 -9.57
C GLN A 42 -15.90 21.42 -8.65
N PRO A 43 -15.10 21.10 -7.60
CA PRO A 43 -13.82 21.70 -7.20
C PRO A 43 -12.63 21.33 -8.12
N ASN A 44 -11.60 22.19 -8.16
CA ASN A 44 -10.40 22.00 -8.99
C ASN A 44 -9.43 20.99 -8.35
N PHE A 45 -9.07 19.93 -9.09
CA PHE A 45 -8.01 18.99 -8.71
C PHE A 45 -6.87 18.99 -9.74
N TYR A 46 -5.76 19.67 -9.43
CA TYR A 46 -4.66 19.87 -10.39
C TYR A 46 -3.82 18.62 -10.64
N SER A 47 -3.68 17.75 -9.63
CA SER A 47 -2.91 16.51 -9.72
C SER A 47 -3.82 15.28 -9.52
N ALA A 48 -4.89 15.21 -10.31
CA ALA A 48 -5.88 14.15 -10.19
C ALA A 48 -5.30 12.71 -10.29
N PRO A 49 -4.37 12.39 -11.22
CA PRO A 49 -3.69 11.10 -11.21
C PRO A 49 -3.00 10.76 -9.88
N ALA A 50 -2.25 11.71 -9.32
CA ALA A 50 -1.56 11.48 -8.04
C ALA A 50 -2.54 11.29 -6.88
N ILE A 51 -3.63 12.04 -6.85
CA ILE A 51 -4.69 11.90 -5.84
C ILE A 51 -5.37 10.54 -5.95
N ALA A 52 -5.68 10.07 -7.18
CA ALA A 52 -6.25 8.74 -7.40
C ALA A 52 -5.32 7.63 -6.90
N VAL A 53 -4.02 7.74 -7.19
CA VAL A 53 -3.00 6.83 -6.66
C VAL A 53 -2.96 6.88 -5.13
N ALA A 54 -3.01 8.06 -4.52
CA ALA A 54 -3.00 8.23 -3.07
C ALA A 54 -4.18 7.52 -2.38
N VAL A 55 -5.38 7.58 -2.97
CA VAL A 55 -6.59 6.93 -2.42
C VAL A 55 -6.44 5.41 -2.41
N LEU A 56 -5.78 4.84 -3.41
CA LEU A 56 -5.59 3.40 -3.60
C LEU A 56 -4.18 2.92 -3.22
N ILE A 57 -3.39 3.74 -2.53
CA ILE A 57 -1.95 3.48 -2.40
C ILE A 57 -1.65 2.21 -1.63
N ILE A 58 -2.42 1.89 -0.58
CA ILE A 58 -2.19 0.69 0.24
C ILE A 58 -2.29 -0.59 -0.59
N PRO A 59 -3.43 -0.90 -1.26
CA PRO A 59 -3.53 -2.13 -2.05
C PRO A 59 -2.59 -2.14 -3.26
N ILE A 60 -2.35 -0.99 -3.90
CA ILE A 60 -1.41 -0.87 -5.03
C ILE A 60 0.01 -1.20 -4.58
N PHE A 61 0.49 -0.52 -3.54
CA PHE A 61 1.86 -0.68 -3.05
C PHE A 61 2.10 -2.08 -2.49
N ASP A 62 1.18 -2.63 -1.70
CA ASP A 62 1.35 -3.96 -1.11
C ASP A 62 1.42 -5.07 -2.18
N SER A 63 0.54 -4.98 -3.19
CA SER A 63 0.52 -5.93 -4.31
C SER A 63 1.77 -5.81 -5.18
N LEU A 64 2.13 -4.59 -5.58
CA LEU A 64 3.34 -4.34 -6.39
C LEU A 64 4.61 -4.77 -5.66
N ARG A 65 4.72 -4.46 -4.36
CA ARG A 65 5.86 -4.88 -3.55
C ARG A 65 6.05 -6.39 -3.59
N ILE A 66 5.00 -7.16 -3.32
CA ILE A 66 5.09 -8.62 -3.31
C ILE A 66 5.40 -9.16 -4.70
N PHE A 67 4.79 -8.58 -5.74
CA PHE A 67 5.07 -8.91 -7.13
C PHE A 67 6.58 -8.75 -7.45
N PHE A 68 7.17 -7.60 -7.15
CA PHE A 68 8.60 -7.34 -7.41
C PHE A 68 9.52 -8.21 -6.55
N ILE A 69 9.24 -8.40 -5.27
CA ILE A 69 10.05 -9.27 -4.39
C ILE A 69 10.06 -10.71 -4.92
N ARG A 70 8.92 -11.21 -5.43
CA ARG A 70 8.86 -12.56 -6.02
C ARG A 70 9.65 -12.65 -7.32
N LEU A 71 9.56 -11.63 -8.16
CA LEU A 71 10.31 -11.57 -9.41
C LEU A 71 11.82 -11.62 -9.17
N ILE A 72 12.31 -10.83 -8.20
CA ILE A 72 13.73 -10.83 -7.78
C ILE A 72 14.16 -12.23 -7.29
N HIS A 73 13.29 -12.90 -6.52
CA HIS A 73 13.55 -14.25 -6.01
C HIS A 73 13.22 -15.38 -7.01
N LYS A 74 12.93 -15.08 -8.28
CA LYS A 74 12.56 -16.05 -9.33
C LYS A 74 11.41 -16.99 -8.93
N LYS A 75 10.51 -16.53 -8.05
CA LYS A 75 9.31 -17.28 -7.64
C LYS A 75 8.12 -16.85 -8.48
N SER A 76 7.20 -17.78 -8.75
CA SER A 76 5.97 -17.45 -9.48
C SER A 76 5.19 -16.35 -8.75
N PRO A 77 4.81 -15.25 -9.44
CA PRO A 77 4.06 -14.15 -8.86
C PRO A 77 2.61 -14.52 -8.53
N PHE A 78 2.11 -15.68 -8.99
CA PHE A 78 0.72 -16.12 -8.78
C PHE A 78 0.53 -17.05 -7.58
N LYS A 79 1.61 -17.44 -6.89
CA LYS A 79 1.52 -18.28 -5.68
C LYS A 79 1.11 -17.42 -4.47
N GLY A 80 0.10 -17.83 -3.71
CA GLY A 80 -0.34 -17.11 -2.51
C GLY A 80 0.76 -16.96 -1.45
N ASP A 81 0.82 -15.83 -0.74
CA ASP A 81 1.81 -15.54 0.29
C ASP A 81 1.19 -14.77 1.47
N ARG A 82 1.79 -14.90 2.65
CA ARG A 82 1.41 -14.24 3.90
C ARG A 82 2.31 -13.03 4.21
N ASN A 83 2.93 -12.43 3.20
CA ASN A 83 3.88 -11.31 3.37
C ASN A 83 3.27 -9.93 3.09
N HIS A 84 1.94 -9.86 2.98
CA HIS A 84 1.17 -8.61 2.95
C HIS A 84 1.37 -7.79 4.22
N VAL A 85 1.30 -6.46 4.09
CA VAL A 85 1.56 -5.52 5.19
C VAL A 85 0.79 -5.86 6.47
N HIS A 86 -0.48 -6.29 6.37
CA HIS A 86 -1.29 -6.64 7.53
C HIS A 86 -0.71 -7.83 8.32
N HIS A 87 -0.25 -8.90 7.67
CA HIS A 87 0.43 -10.02 8.33
C HIS A 87 1.78 -9.63 8.93
N ARG A 88 2.46 -8.64 8.34
CA ARG A 88 3.71 -8.09 8.89
C ARG A 88 3.46 -7.32 10.19
N LEU A 89 2.42 -6.50 10.22
CA LEU A 89 2.00 -5.79 11.44
C LEU A 89 1.50 -6.77 12.51
N GLN A 90 0.79 -7.83 12.13
CA GLN A 90 0.39 -8.89 13.06
C GLN A 90 1.60 -9.59 13.69
N ARG A 91 2.66 -9.85 12.92
CA ARG A 91 3.95 -10.37 13.44
C ARG A 91 4.65 -9.43 14.41
N LEU A 92 4.36 -8.13 14.35
CA LEU A 92 4.85 -7.14 15.30
C LEU A 92 4.00 -7.05 16.58
N GLY A 93 2.95 -7.88 16.71
CA GLY A 93 2.08 -7.93 17.89
C GLY A 93 0.84 -7.05 17.82
N PHE A 94 0.55 -6.44 16.67
CA PHE A 94 -0.66 -5.62 16.51
C PHE A 94 -1.91 -6.50 16.44
N THR A 95 -2.99 -6.09 17.12
CA THR A 95 -4.30 -6.72 17.01
C THR A 95 -4.98 -6.37 15.69
N ALA A 96 -5.96 -7.17 15.24
CA ALA A 96 -6.68 -6.92 14.00
C ALA A 96 -7.29 -5.50 13.93
N ASN A 97 -7.87 -5.02 15.02
CA ASN A 97 -8.43 -3.66 15.11
C ASN A 97 -7.36 -2.58 14.99
N GLN A 98 -6.21 -2.77 15.64
CA GLN A 98 -5.09 -1.83 15.53
C GLN A 98 -4.55 -1.77 14.11
N ILE A 99 -4.46 -2.91 13.41
CA ILE A 99 -4.00 -2.96 12.02
C ILE A 99 -4.95 -2.20 11.10
N VAL A 100 -6.25 -2.44 11.22
CA VAL A 100 -7.26 -1.75 10.40
C VAL A 100 -7.21 -0.24 10.63
N LEU A 101 -7.19 0.19 11.90
CA LEU A 101 -7.12 1.62 12.24
C LEU A 101 -5.82 2.24 11.74
N PHE A 102 -4.68 1.58 11.97
CA PHE A 102 -3.38 2.06 11.54
C PHE A 102 -3.30 2.23 10.01
N LEU A 103 -3.74 1.23 9.24
CA LEU A 103 -3.73 1.30 7.79
C LEU A 103 -4.73 2.35 7.27
N ALA A 104 -5.91 2.47 7.88
CA ALA A 104 -6.88 3.51 7.52
C ALA A 104 -6.32 4.91 7.77
N SER A 105 -5.72 5.15 8.95
CA SER A 105 -5.06 6.42 9.28
C SER A 105 -3.89 6.71 8.36
N PHE A 106 -3.06 5.71 8.04
CA PHE A 106 -1.97 5.86 7.09
C PHE A 106 -2.49 6.27 5.71
N ASN A 107 -3.53 5.60 5.18
CA ASN A 107 -4.14 5.95 3.90
C ASN A 107 -4.69 7.38 3.90
N LEU A 108 -5.38 7.76 4.98
CA LEU A 108 -5.92 9.11 5.13
C LEU A 108 -4.82 10.17 5.07
N VAL A 109 -3.69 9.95 5.75
CA VAL A 109 -2.52 10.84 5.69
C VAL A 109 -1.99 10.96 4.26
N MET A 110 -1.88 9.86 3.51
CA MET A 110 -1.43 9.89 2.11
C MET A 110 -2.35 10.73 1.23
N VAL A 111 -3.67 10.60 1.41
CA VAL A 111 -4.67 11.41 0.69
C VAL A 111 -4.57 12.88 1.08
N VAL A 112 -4.43 13.20 2.37
CA VAL A 112 -4.27 14.59 2.83
C VAL A 112 -3.01 15.23 2.24
N ILE A 113 -1.89 14.50 2.21
CA ILE A 113 -0.65 14.97 1.57
C ILE A 113 -0.88 15.26 0.09
N ALA A 114 -1.53 14.33 -0.64
CA ALA A 114 -1.79 14.50 -2.07
C ALA A 114 -2.69 15.71 -2.36
N LEU A 115 -3.72 15.94 -1.55
CA LEU A 115 -4.63 17.08 -1.69
C LEU A 115 -3.95 18.41 -1.33
N SER A 116 -3.14 18.42 -0.28
CA SER A 116 -2.44 19.64 0.20
C SER A 116 -1.36 20.09 -0.79
N LEU A 117 -0.65 19.14 -1.38
CA LEU A 117 0.47 19.40 -2.29
C LEU A 117 0.10 19.29 -3.77
N GLN A 118 -1.19 19.24 -4.12
CA GLN A 118 -1.68 18.99 -5.47
C GLN A 118 -1.12 19.91 -6.57
N HIS A 119 -0.58 21.08 -6.22
CA HIS A 119 0.00 22.05 -7.15
C HIS A 119 1.44 21.71 -7.57
N TRP A 120 2.09 20.74 -6.91
CA TRP A 120 3.47 20.34 -7.18
C TRP A 120 3.62 19.42 -8.40
N GLY A 121 2.50 19.07 -9.03
CA GLY A 121 2.44 18.20 -10.20
C GLY A 121 2.42 16.71 -9.85
N ASN A 122 1.88 15.93 -10.79
CA ASN A 122 1.63 14.50 -10.60
C ASN A 122 2.91 13.70 -10.32
N PHE A 123 3.98 13.94 -11.07
CA PHE A 123 5.24 13.21 -10.93
C PHE A 123 5.82 13.36 -9.53
N THR A 124 5.97 14.60 -9.07
CA THR A 124 6.52 14.91 -7.74
C THR A 124 5.72 14.23 -6.63
N LEU A 125 4.38 14.31 -6.70
CA LEU A 125 3.51 13.72 -5.68
C LEU A 125 3.57 12.21 -5.65
N ILE A 126 3.52 11.56 -6.82
CA ILE A 126 3.63 10.10 -6.91
C ILE A 126 4.97 9.65 -6.35
N THR A 127 6.07 10.35 -6.67
CA THR A 127 7.39 10.06 -6.10
C THR A 127 7.40 10.19 -4.58
N ILE A 128 6.83 11.27 -4.02
CA ILE A 128 6.75 11.48 -2.56
C ILE A 128 5.94 10.35 -1.90
N ILE A 129 4.76 10.04 -2.44
CA ILE A 129 3.86 8.99 -1.93
C ILE A 129 4.57 7.63 -1.92
N ILE A 130 5.18 7.24 -3.04
CA ILE A 130 5.92 5.98 -3.14
C ILE A 130 7.09 5.96 -2.17
N SER A 131 7.83 7.07 -2.04
CA SER A 131 8.97 7.18 -1.13
C SER A 131 8.56 6.96 0.33
N ILE A 132 7.44 7.56 0.77
CA ILE A 132 6.88 7.34 2.10
C ILE A 132 6.50 5.87 2.30
N CYS A 133 5.87 5.23 1.31
CA CYS A 133 5.52 3.80 1.40
C CYS A 133 6.76 2.90 1.47
N VAL A 134 7.82 3.21 0.73
CA VAL A 134 9.10 2.48 0.79
C VAL A 134 9.75 2.64 2.16
N VAL A 135 9.83 3.86 2.70
CA VAL A 135 10.35 4.13 4.04
C VAL A 135 9.54 3.37 5.10
N PHE A 136 8.22 3.46 5.05
CA PHE A 136 7.32 2.72 5.92
C PHE A 136 7.57 1.21 5.86
N ASN A 137 7.73 0.67 4.65
CA ASN A 137 8.01 -0.75 4.46
C ASN A 137 9.36 -1.17 5.07
N THR A 138 10.40 -0.38 4.83
CA THR A 138 11.75 -0.57 5.38
C THR A 138 11.73 -0.55 6.89
N LEU A 139 11.00 0.38 7.51
CA LEU A 139 10.83 0.46 8.97
C LEU A 139 10.14 -0.78 9.53
N ILE A 140 9.09 -1.29 8.88
CA ILE A 140 8.45 -2.55 9.28
C ILE A 140 9.44 -3.71 9.16
N THR A 141 10.18 -3.82 8.05
CA THR A 141 11.18 -4.90 7.86
C THR A 141 12.23 -4.85 8.95
N PHE A 142 12.76 -3.66 9.23
CA PHE A 142 13.76 -3.45 10.24
C PHE A 142 13.25 -3.82 11.64
N ARG A 143 12.04 -3.40 12.02
CA ARG A 143 11.43 -3.75 13.31
C ARG A 143 11.22 -5.26 13.45
N ILE A 144 10.76 -5.93 12.40
CA ILE A 144 10.60 -7.40 12.42
C ILE A 144 11.96 -8.10 12.55
N GLY A 145 12.96 -7.65 11.79
CA GLY A 145 14.33 -8.17 11.85
C GLY A 145 14.95 -8.00 13.24
N LYS A 146 14.81 -6.80 13.83
CA LYS A 146 15.31 -6.50 15.18
C LYS A 146 14.61 -7.29 16.28
N ASN A 147 13.31 -7.56 16.15
CA ASN A 147 12.60 -8.45 17.09
C ASN A 147 13.08 -9.90 17.01
N ARG A 148 13.61 -10.34 15.85
CA ARG A 148 14.18 -11.70 15.67
C ARG A 148 15.63 -11.79 16.09
N ASN A 149 16.43 -10.75 15.81
CA ASN A 149 17.84 -10.71 16.13
C ASN A 149 18.24 -9.28 16.56
N PRO A 150 18.71 -9.08 17.80
CA PRO A 150 19.09 -7.74 18.30
C PRO A 150 20.28 -7.13 17.56
N THR A 151 21.11 -7.92 16.86
CA THR A 151 22.22 -7.40 16.04
C THR A 151 21.81 -7.00 14.62
N TYR A 152 20.54 -7.15 14.25
CA TYR A 152 20.01 -6.80 12.93
C TYR A 152 20.15 -5.30 12.65
N LYS A 153 20.89 -4.97 11.58
CA LYS A 153 21.17 -3.60 11.13
C LYS A 153 20.25 -3.19 9.99
N LEU A 154 20.17 -1.89 9.73
CA LEU A 154 19.38 -1.35 8.61
C LEU A 154 19.88 -1.86 7.25
N THR A 155 21.19 -2.12 7.13
CA THR A 155 21.80 -2.72 5.94
C THR A 155 21.24 -4.11 5.63
N ASP A 156 20.83 -4.87 6.65
CA ASP A 156 20.29 -6.21 6.48
C ASP A 156 18.90 -6.20 5.81
N VAL A 157 18.15 -5.10 5.92
CA VAL A 157 16.87 -4.95 5.21
C VAL A 157 17.06 -5.03 3.71
N ILE A 158 18.10 -4.38 3.21
CA ILE A 158 18.41 -4.33 1.78
C ILE A 158 19.13 -5.62 1.39
N PHE A 159 20.23 -5.96 2.05
CA PHE A 159 21.09 -7.06 1.62
C PHE A 159 20.56 -8.45 1.96
N ASN A 160 19.94 -8.65 3.12
CA ASN A 160 19.48 -9.97 3.56
C ASN A 160 18.03 -10.27 3.21
N ASP A 161 17.12 -9.29 3.30
CA ASP A 161 15.68 -9.54 3.08
C ASP A 161 15.18 -9.18 1.67
N THR A 162 15.87 -8.26 0.96
CA THR A 162 15.45 -7.82 -0.38
C THR A 162 16.22 -8.52 -1.50
N PHE A 163 17.52 -8.76 -1.32
CA PHE A 163 18.38 -9.30 -2.38
C PHE A 163 18.95 -10.69 -2.12
N ARG A 164 18.82 -11.25 -0.91
CA ARG A 164 19.41 -12.56 -0.64
C ARG A 164 18.52 -13.67 -1.20
N PRO A 165 19.00 -14.46 -2.19
CA PRO A 165 18.28 -15.64 -2.61
C PRO A 165 18.18 -16.58 -1.42
N ILE A 166 16.99 -17.10 -1.18
CA ILE A 166 16.77 -18.18 -0.21
C ILE A 166 17.61 -19.35 -0.74
N ALA A 167 18.69 -19.69 -0.03
CA ALA A 167 19.38 -20.94 -0.27
C ALA A 167 18.34 -22.05 -0.11
N GLU A 168 18.25 -22.92 -1.12
CA GLU A 168 17.35 -24.06 -1.16
C GLU A 168 17.47 -24.94 0.10
#